data_AF-A0A0Q9L5P2-F1
#
_entry.id   AF-A0A0Q9L5P2-F1
#
_cell.length_a   1.000
_cell.length_b   1.000
_cell.length_c   1.000
_cell.angle_alpha   90.00
_cell.angle_beta   90.00
_cell.angle_gamma   90.00
#
_symmetry.space_group_name_H-M   'P 1'
#
loop_
_entity.id
_entity.type
_entity.pdbx_description
1 polymer ?
#
loop_
_entity_poly.entity_id
_entity_poly.type
_entity_poly.pdbx_seq_one_letter_code
_entity_poly.pdbx_strand_id
1 'polypeptide(L)'
;MTAKAIQKIQAEMDAHTNHPYVQVIGKFLLQNLPDHIDLAEKIMEEKKSIASSLDAMRKVAVKKRVGDVAVLTDEEGFEAVLAYFKNPLPIVQAAPVRTSQPSPAVPPKRVAAEPIKKSNKKADSGQLTLDLFLGGM
;
A
#
# COMPACT_ATOMS: atom_id res chain seq x y z
N MET A 1 27.70 17.43 -2.36
CA MET A 1 26.29 17.29 -2.76
C MET A 1 25.56 16.22 -1.96
N THR A 2 26.14 15.02 -1.82
CA THR A 2 25.56 13.85 -1.16
C THR A 2 25.10 14.11 0.28
N ALA A 3 25.88 14.83 1.11
CA ALA A 3 25.51 15.13 2.50
C ALA A 3 24.20 15.93 2.64
N LYS A 4 23.93 16.88 1.75
CA LYS A 4 22.68 17.66 1.78
C LYS A 4 21.47 16.81 1.37
N ALA A 5 21.64 15.93 0.38
CA ALA A 5 20.60 14.98 -0.03
C ALA A 5 20.29 13.96 1.09
N ILE A 6 21.32 13.47 1.79
CA ILE A 6 21.18 12.61 2.98
C ILE A 6 20.36 13.31 4.07
N GLN A 7 20.69 14.56 4.40
CA GLN A 7 19.94 15.33 5.40
C GLN A 7 18.48 15.52 4.99
N LYS A 8 18.20 15.82 3.71
CA LYS A 8 16.82 15.96 3.21
C LYS A 8 16.04 14.65 3.35
N ILE A 9 16.64 13.52 2.95
CA ILE A 9 16.00 12.19 3.10
C ILE A 9 15.72 11.89 4.57
N GLN A 10 16.68 12.11 5.45
CA GLN A 10 16.50 11.89 6.89
C GLN A 10 15.39 12.79 7.46
N ALA A 11 15.35 14.06 7.08
CA ALA A 11 14.28 14.97 7.50
C ALA A 11 12.90 14.51 7.03
N GLU A 12 12.76 14.03 5.79
CA GLU A 12 11.49 13.46 5.31
C GLU A 12 11.12 12.16 6.04
N MET A 13 12.10 11.29 6.33
CA MET A 13 11.86 10.08 7.11
C MET A 13 11.39 10.40 8.53
N ASP A 14 12.00 11.39 9.17
CA ASP A 14 11.65 11.82 10.52
C ASP A 14 10.26 12.45 10.55
N ALA A 15 9.94 13.33 9.59
CA ALA A 15 8.62 13.93 9.42
C ALA A 15 7.51 12.89 9.15
N HIS A 16 7.86 11.74 8.58
CA HIS A 16 6.92 10.67 8.22
C HIS A 16 7.19 9.36 8.98
N THR A 17 7.50 9.45 10.27
CA THR A 17 7.77 8.27 11.12
C THR A 17 6.60 7.27 11.16
N ASN A 18 5.37 7.76 11.04
CA ASN A 18 4.16 6.93 11.00
C ASN A 18 4.00 6.13 9.70
N HIS A 19 4.83 6.37 8.68
CA HIS A 19 4.72 5.73 7.37
C HIS A 19 5.88 4.73 7.17
N PRO A 20 5.67 3.43 7.47
CA PRO A 20 6.75 2.43 7.42
C PRO A 20 7.40 2.32 6.04
N TYR A 21 6.64 2.54 4.96
CA TYR A 21 7.18 2.53 3.61
C TYR A 21 8.14 3.69 3.34
N VAL A 22 7.92 4.87 3.94
CA VAL A 22 8.85 6.01 3.77
C VAL A 22 10.18 5.69 4.44
N GLN A 23 10.15 4.99 5.58
CA GLN A 23 11.35 4.53 6.27
C GLN A 23 12.16 3.53 5.44
N VAL A 24 11.49 2.56 4.82
CA VAL A 24 12.14 1.55 3.97
C VAL A 24 12.75 2.20 2.73
N ILE A 25 11.98 3.01 2.00
CA ILE A 25 12.47 3.69 0.80
C ILE A 25 13.57 4.70 1.15
N GLY A 26 13.43 5.44 2.24
CA GLY A 26 14.46 6.37 2.70
C GLY A 26 15.78 5.68 2.99
N LYS A 27 15.78 4.55 3.71
CA LYS A 27 16.98 3.73 3.93
C LYS A 27 17.57 3.21 2.62
N PHE A 28 16.73 2.72 1.72
CA PHE A 28 17.15 2.26 0.40
C PHE A 28 17.85 3.36 -0.40
N LEU A 29 17.27 4.57 -0.43
CA LEU A 29 17.88 5.72 -1.09
C LEU A 29 19.25 6.02 -0.48
N LEU A 30 19.34 6.12 0.86
CA LEU A 30 20.62 6.39 1.55
C LEU A 30 21.73 5.40 1.19
N GLN A 31 21.39 4.12 1.01
CA GLN A 31 22.34 3.08 0.59
C GLN A 31 22.80 3.22 -0.87
N ASN A 32 21.95 3.76 -1.75
CA ASN A 32 22.21 3.90 -3.19
C ASN A 32 22.80 5.26 -3.59
N LEU A 33 22.78 6.27 -2.71
CA LEU A 33 23.41 7.57 -2.94
C LEU A 33 24.93 7.53 -3.27
N PRO A 34 25.77 6.69 -2.62
CA PRO A 34 27.20 6.65 -2.94
C PRO A 34 27.49 6.13 -4.35
N ASP A 35 26.69 5.19 -4.85
CA ASP A 35 26.83 4.60 -6.18
C ASP A 35 26.14 5.41 -7.29
N HIS A 36 25.29 6.37 -6.94
CA HIS A 36 24.49 7.16 -7.89
C HIS A 36 24.45 8.65 -7.53
N ILE A 37 25.49 9.39 -7.95
CA ILE A 37 25.63 10.84 -7.71
C ILE A 37 24.47 11.62 -8.35
N ASP A 38 23.99 11.21 -9.52
CA ASP A 38 22.82 11.81 -10.19
C ASP A 38 21.56 11.77 -9.32
N LEU A 39 21.39 10.71 -8.52
CA LEU A 39 20.25 10.56 -7.62
C LEU A 39 20.25 11.68 -6.57
N ALA A 40 21.42 12.04 -6.03
CA ALA A 40 21.55 13.07 -5.03
C ALA A 40 21.12 14.45 -5.56
N GLU A 41 21.43 14.76 -6.82
CA GLU A 41 20.95 15.99 -7.47
C GLU A 41 19.42 15.98 -7.64
N LYS A 42 18.84 14.84 -7.99
CA LYS A 42 17.37 14.73 -8.16
C LYS A 42 16.61 14.74 -6.85
N ILE A 43 17.18 14.23 -5.77
CA ILE A 43 16.61 14.36 -4.42
C ILE A 43 16.62 15.82 -3.96
N MET A 44 17.60 16.63 -4.39
CA MET A 44 17.63 18.05 -4.05
C MET A 44 16.50 18.85 -4.71
N GLU A 45 15.87 18.34 -5.79
CA GLU A 45 14.72 19.00 -6.41
C GLU A 45 13.53 19.08 -5.43
N GLU A 46 12.99 20.29 -5.21
CA GLU A 46 11.90 20.52 -4.24
C GLU A 46 10.61 19.75 -4.58
N LYS A 47 10.38 19.44 -5.86
CA LYS A 47 9.20 18.68 -6.31
C LYS A 47 9.33 17.17 -6.09
N LYS A 48 10.52 16.67 -5.74
CA LYS A 48 10.77 15.25 -5.55
C LYS A 48 10.95 14.96 -4.06
N SER A 49 10.11 14.05 -3.58
CA SER A 49 10.05 13.56 -2.20
C SER A 49 9.86 12.05 -2.18
N ILE A 50 10.17 11.42 -1.05
CA ILE A 50 9.99 9.97 -0.84
C ILE A 50 8.51 9.59 -1.00
N ALA A 51 7.58 10.45 -0.58
CA ALA A 51 6.15 10.22 -0.78
C ALA A 51 5.77 10.20 -2.27
N SER A 52 6.36 11.08 -3.09
CA SER A 52 6.09 11.14 -4.52
C SER A 52 6.63 9.93 -5.27
N SER A 53 7.77 9.37 -4.84
CA SER A 53 8.29 8.14 -5.43
C SER A 53 7.43 6.92 -5.07
N LEU A 54 6.85 6.89 -3.86
CA LEU A 54 5.85 5.88 -3.49
C LEU A 54 4.57 5.98 -4.33
N ASP A 55 4.09 7.20 -4.65
CA ASP A 55 2.97 7.36 -5.58
C ASP A 55 3.31 6.85 -7.00
N ALA A 56 4.54 7.06 -7.45
CA ALA A 56 5.02 6.50 -8.71
C ALA A 56 5.05 4.96 -8.67
N MET A 57 5.55 4.35 -7.59
CA MET A 57 5.50 2.90 -7.39
C MET A 57 4.06 2.38 -7.42
N ARG A 58 3.13 3.09 -6.76
CA ARG A 58 1.70 2.76 -6.80
C ARG A 58 1.16 2.77 -8.23
N LYS A 59 1.54 3.73 -9.07
CA LYS A 59 1.11 3.76 -10.48
C LYS A 59 1.62 2.55 -11.27
N VAL A 60 2.83 2.09 -10.99
CA VAL A 60 3.37 0.87 -11.60
C VAL A 60 2.59 -0.36 -11.11
N ALA A 61 2.33 -0.46 -9.80
CA ALA A 61 1.52 -1.53 -9.21
C ALA A 61 0.12 -1.60 -9.83
N VAL A 62 -0.53 -0.44 -9.99
CA VAL A 62 -1.87 -0.33 -10.59
C VAL A 62 -1.89 -0.82 -12.05
N LYS A 63 -0.80 -0.65 -12.80
CA LYS A 63 -0.70 -1.17 -14.17
C LYS A 63 -0.57 -2.70 -14.21
N LYS A 64 0.08 -3.29 -13.21
CA LYS A 64 0.29 -4.74 -13.10
C LYS A 64 -0.77 -5.46 -12.28
N ARG A 65 -1.77 -4.73 -11.75
CA ARG A 65 -2.83 -5.30 -10.91
C ARG A 65 -3.59 -6.38 -11.67
N VAL A 66 -3.88 -7.48 -10.99
CA VAL A 66 -4.75 -8.55 -11.47
C VAL A 66 -5.97 -8.57 -10.54
N GLY A 67 -7.09 -8.05 -11.03
CA GLY A 67 -8.27 -7.77 -10.18
C GLY A 67 -7.98 -6.63 -9.18
N ASP A 68 -8.18 -6.92 -7.89
CA ASP A 68 -7.96 -5.99 -6.77
C ASP A 68 -6.59 -6.15 -6.10
N VAL A 69 -5.74 -7.08 -6.58
CA VAL A 69 -4.42 -7.35 -5.98
C VAL A 69 -3.32 -6.96 -6.96
N ALA A 70 -2.32 -6.26 -6.46
CA ALA A 70 -1.06 -6.00 -7.15
C ALA A 70 0.08 -6.52 -6.29
N VAL A 71 0.94 -7.35 -6.87
CA VAL A 71 2.17 -7.83 -6.24
C VAL A 71 3.33 -7.31 -7.07
N LEU A 72 4.25 -6.62 -6.41
CA LEU A 72 5.54 -6.22 -6.95
C LEU A 72 6.61 -6.98 -6.18
N THR A 73 7.66 -7.40 -6.85
CA THR A 73 8.87 -7.84 -6.14
C THR A 73 9.59 -6.64 -5.53
N ASP A 74 10.46 -6.88 -4.55
CA ASP A 74 11.29 -5.82 -3.96
C ASP A 74 12.07 -5.07 -5.05
N GLU A 75 12.69 -5.80 -5.97
CA GLU A 75 13.46 -5.25 -7.09
C GLU A 75 12.60 -4.35 -7.99
N GLU A 76 11.39 -4.78 -8.38
CA GLU A 76 10.49 -3.98 -9.20
C GLU A 76 10.01 -2.70 -8.48
N GLY A 77 9.75 -2.79 -7.17
CA GLY A 77 9.39 -1.64 -6.36
C GLY A 77 10.52 -0.62 -6.31
N PHE A 78 11.73 -1.07 -5.97
CA PHE A 78 12.89 -0.19 -5.90
C PHE A 78 13.27 0.40 -7.26
N GLU A 79 13.17 -0.37 -8.34
CA GLU A 79 13.41 0.12 -9.69
C GLU A 79 12.40 1.21 -10.07
N ALA A 80 11.11 1.06 -9.72
CA ALA A 80 10.10 2.10 -9.96
C ALA A 80 10.42 3.41 -9.23
N VAL A 81 10.96 3.33 -8.01
CA VAL A 81 11.43 4.50 -7.24
C VAL A 81 12.63 5.15 -7.91
N LEU A 82 13.64 4.37 -8.29
CA LEU A 82 14.83 4.89 -8.97
C LEU A 82 14.49 5.50 -10.33
N ALA A 83 13.61 4.85 -11.09
CA ALA A 83 13.13 5.33 -12.37
C ALA A 83 12.43 6.69 -12.22
N TYR A 84 11.63 6.89 -11.17
CA TYR A 84 10.99 8.19 -10.89
C TYR A 84 12.00 9.32 -10.69
N PHE A 85 13.13 9.06 -10.01
CA PHE A 85 14.16 10.06 -9.82
C PHE A 85 14.99 10.30 -11.09
N LYS A 86 15.35 9.24 -11.83
CA LYS A 86 16.16 9.28 -13.06
C LYS A 86 15.41 9.92 -14.24
N ASN A 87 14.18 9.50 -14.49
CA ASN A 87 13.33 10.06 -15.55
C ASN A 87 11.97 10.48 -14.95
N PRO A 88 11.53 11.73 -15.13
CA PRO A 88 10.15 12.07 -14.88
C PRO A 88 9.32 11.36 -15.96
N LEU A 89 8.81 10.16 -15.68
CA LEU A 89 7.72 9.60 -16.47
C LEU A 89 6.67 10.71 -16.61
N PRO A 90 6.05 10.88 -17.80
CA PRO A 90 4.99 11.86 -17.94
C PRO A 90 3.94 11.54 -16.87
N ILE A 91 3.81 12.47 -15.93
CA ILE A 91 2.76 12.52 -14.94
C ILE A 91 1.46 12.51 -15.73
N VAL A 92 0.90 11.32 -15.94
CA VAL A 92 -0.52 11.20 -16.25
C VAL A 92 -1.17 11.73 -14.98
N GLN A 93 -1.69 12.96 -15.09
CA GLN A 93 -2.39 13.66 -14.03
C GLN A 93 -3.37 12.68 -13.38
N ALA A 94 -3.41 12.68 -12.05
CA ALA A 94 -4.42 11.92 -11.32
C ALA A 94 -5.79 12.37 -11.83
N ALA A 95 -6.44 11.54 -12.63
CA ALA A 95 -7.86 11.69 -12.87
C ALA A 95 -8.54 11.67 -11.49
N PRO A 96 -9.44 12.62 -11.19
CA PRO A 96 -10.11 12.67 -9.91
C PRO A 96 -10.77 11.32 -9.67
N VAL A 97 -10.45 10.70 -8.55
CA VAL A 97 -11.09 9.47 -8.08
C VAL A 97 -12.56 9.82 -7.91
N ARG A 98 -13.40 9.43 -8.88
CA ARG A 98 -14.85 9.47 -8.71
C ARG A 98 -15.20 8.41 -7.69
N THR A 99 -15.36 8.83 -6.44
CA THR A 99 -16.16 8.10 -5.48
C THR A 99 -17.61 8.06 -5.98
N SER A 100 -18.23 6.89 -5.81
CA SER A 100 -19.65 6.56 -6.04
C SER A 100 -20.17 6.62 -7.49
N GLN A 101 -20.12 5.47 -8.17
CA GLN A 101 -21.28 5.04 -8.95
C GLN A 101 -21.68 3.64 -8.48
N PRO A 102 -22.88 3.46 -7.89
CA PRO A 102 -23.38 2.14 -7.55
C PRO A 102 -23.61 1.34 -8.84
N SER A 103 -23.11 0.10 -8.87
CA SER A 103 -23.48 -0.89 -9.88
C SER A 103 -25.00 -0.98 -9.98
N PRO A 104 -25.59 -1.02 -11.19
CA PRO A 104 -26.97 -1.41 -11.36
C PRO A 104 -27.14 -2.82 -10.82
N ALA A 105 -27.91 -2.94 -9.75
CA ALA A 105 -28.43 -4.20 -9.27
C ALA A 105 -29.24 -4.85 -10.40
N VAL A 106 -28.77 -6.01 -10.89
CA VAL A 106 -29.63 -6.92 -11.62
C VAL A 106 -30.64 -7.46 -10.61
N PRO A 107 -31.96 -7.28 -10.81
CA PRO A 107 -32.95 -7.77 -9.85
C PRO A 107 -33.02 -9.31 -9.93
N PRO A 108 -32.79 -10.06 -8.83
CA PRO A 108 -33.29 -11.41 -8.76
C PRO A 108 -34.81 -11.33 -8.58
N LYS A 109 -35.50 -12.03 -9.47
CA LYS A 109 -36.94 -12.23 -9.52
C LYS A 109 -37.47 -12.63 -8.14
N ARG A 110 -38.45 -11.85 -7.66
CA ARG A 110 -39.27 -12.02 -6.45
C ARG A 110 -39.76 -13.46 -6.27
N VAL A 111 -39.44 -14.07 -5.13
CA VAL A 111 -40.37 -14.99 -4.44
C VAL A 111 -40.50 -14.50 -3.00
N ALA A 112 -41.75 -14.27 -2.61
CA ALA A 112 -42.18 -13.70 -1.36
C ALA A 112 -41.98 -14.64 -0.16
N ALA A 113 -41.54 -14.10 0.99
CA ALA A 113 -42.29 -14.09 2.26
C ALA A 113 -41.36 -13.72 3.44
N GLU A 114 -41.70 -12.63 4.12
CA GLU A 114 -41.32 -12.24 5.49
C GLU A 114 -41.80 -13.27 6.56
N PRO A 115 -41.53 -13.14 7.89
CA PRO A 115 -40.87 -12.03 8.63
C PRO A 115 -39.80 -12.42 9.70
N ILE A 116 -38.84 -11.50 9.86
CA ILE A 116 -38.40 -10.82 11.10
C ILE A 116 -38.39 -11.61 12.44
N LYS A 117 -37.21 -11.72 13.09
CA LYS A 117 -36.98 -11.19 14.46
C LYS A 117 -35.51 -11.13 14.91
N LYS A 118 -35.18 -9.94 15.41
CA LYS A 118 -34.02 -9.52 16.21
C LYS A 118 -33.65 -10.54 17.30
N SER A 119 -32.36 -10.70 17.61
CA SER A 119 -31.86 -10.30 18.93
C SER A 119 -30.34 -10.27 19.01
N ASN A 120 -29.87 -9.14 19.52
CA ASN A 120 -28.57 -8.84 20.10
C ASN A 120 -28.36 -9.68 21.38
N LYS A 121 -27.19 -10.29 21.63
CA LYS A 121 -26.61 -10.37 22.99
C LYS A 121 -25.18 -10.92 23.05
N LYS A 122 -24.38 -10.20 23.83
CA LYS A 122 -23.06 -10.49 24.38
C LYS A 122 -22.94 -11.84 25.12
N ALA A 123 -21.67 -12.27 25.16
CA ALA A 123 -20.92 -12.82 26.30
C ALA A 123 -21.08 -14.28 26.72
N ASP A 124 -19.94 -14.75 27.24
CA ASP A 124 -19.72 -15.80 28.23
C ASP A 124 -19.42 -17.19 27.64
N SER A 125 -18.12 -17.54 27.56
CA SER A 125 -17.31 -18.19 28.61
C SER A 125 -17.60 -19.68 28.70
N GLY A 126 -16.56 -20.46 28.38
CA GLY A 126 -16.21 -21.73 29.00
C GLY A 126 -17.28 -22.81 29.13
N GLN A 127 -17.10 -23.89 28.38
CA GLN A 127 -17.02 -25.22 29.01
C GLN A 127 -16.36 -26.23 28.08
N LEU A 128 -15.25 -26.77 28.57
CA LEU A 128 -14.65 -28.00 28.10
C LEU A 128 -15.66 -29.15 28.24
N THR A 129 -15.91 -29.88 27.16
CA THR A 129 -16.44 -31.23 27.25
C THR A 129 -15.46 -32.17 26.56
N LEU A 130 -14.60 -32.75 27.39
CA LEU A 130 -13.70 -33.85 27.05
C LEU A 130 -14.49 -35.14 27.27
N ASP A 131 -15.18 -35.66 26.25
CA ASP A 131 -15.78 -36.99 26.33
C ASP A 131 -16.08 -37.54 24.92
N LEU A 132 -15.10 -38.23 24.33
CA LEU A 132 -15.33 -39.19 23.24
C LEU A 132 -14.07 -40.05 22.96
N PHE A 133 -13.80 -41.06 23.80
CA PHE A 133 -13.13 -42.26 23.30
C PHE A 133 -13.62 -43.51 24.04
N LEU A 134 -14.40 -44.28 23.29
CA LEU A 134 -14.83 -45.68 23.43
C LEU A 134 -13.81 -46.55 24.21
N GLY A 135 -14.19 -47.47 25.09
CA GLY A 135 -15.29 -48.41 24.97
C GLY A 135 -14.87 -49.64 24.13
N GLY A 136 -14.21 -50.62 24.75
CA GLY A 136 -13.85 -51.89 24.10
C GLY A 136 -13.36 -52.93 25.11
N MET A 137 -14.30 -53.83 25.45
CA MET A 137 -14.22 -55.15 26.12
C MET A 137 -12.86 -55.71 26.54
#